data_AF-A0A3D3FRE5-F1
#
_entry.id   AF-A0A3D3FRE5-F1
#
_cell.length_a   1.000
_cell.length_b   1.000
_cell.length_c   1.000
_cell.angle_alpha   90.00
_cell.angle_beta   90.00
_cell.angle_gamma   90.00
#
_symmetry.space_group_name_H-M   'P 1'
#
loop_
_entity.id
_entity.type
_entity.pdbx_description
1 polymer ?
#
loop_
_entity_poly.entity_id
_entity_poly.type
_entity_poly.pdbx_seq_one_letter_code
_entity_poly.pdbx_strand_id
1 'polypeptide(L)' 'MIFEWDEKKDKANQLKHGLAFKDAKFVFADPFSVSRDDLTSAERRRYEAGTWF' A
#
# COMPACT_ATOMS: atom_id res chain seq x y z
N MET A 1 6.59 10.45 -7.04
CA MET A 1 6.71 9.17 -6.32
C MET A 1 6.45 8.06 -7.33
N ILE A 2 7.41 7.17 -7.57
CA ILE A 2 7.22 6.02 -8.47
C ILE A 2 6.74 4.86 -7.60
N PHE A 3 5.62 4.25 -7.97
CA PHE A 3 5.08 3.08 -7.29
C PHE A 3 5.19 1.88 -8.23
N GLU A 4 5.74 0.77 -7.74
CA GLU A 4 5.86 -0.48 -8.45
C GLU A 4 5.16 -1.60 -7.67
N TRP A 5 4.49 -2.49 -8.40
CA TRP A 5 3.83 -3.66 -7.83
C TRP A 5 3.79 -4.81 -8.83
N ASP A 6 3.65 -6.01 -8.31
CA ASP A 6 3.48 -7.22 -9.11
C ASP A 6 2.06 -7.30 -9.70
N GLU A 7 1.95 -7.68 -10.98
CA GLU A 7 0.67 -7.75 -11.70
C GLU A 7 -0.29 -8.80 -11.14
N LYS A 8 0.22 -9.92 -10.61
CA LYS A 8 -0.62 -10.94 -9.97
C LYS A 8 -1.20 -10.39 -8.67
N LYS A 9 -0.41 -9.60 -7.93
CA LYS A 9 -0.88 -8.91 -6.73
C LYS A 9 -1.96 -7.87 -7.07
N ASP A 10 -1.80 -7.13 -8.18
CA ASP A 10 -2.81 -6.17 -8.63
C ASP A 10 -4.12 -6.86 -9.03
N LYS A 11 -4.06 -7.95 -9.79
CA LYS A 11 -5.25 -8.76 -10.12
C LYS A 11 -5.94 -9.30 -8.87
N ALA A 12 -5.17 -9.80 -7.89
CA ALA A 12 -5.72 -10.26 -6.63
C ALA A 12 -6.36 -9.11 -5.82
N ASN A 13 -5.78 -7.90 -5.86
CA ASN A 13 -6.34 -6.72 -5.20
C ASN A 13 -7.67 -6.29 -5.85
N GLN A 14 -7.73 -6.28 -7.18
CA GLN A 14 -8.97 -6.02 -7.92
C GLN A 14 -10.06 -7.03 -7.61
N LEU A 15 -9.73 -8.33 -7.49
CA LEU A 15 -10.71 -9.35 -7.12
C LEU A 15 -11.21 -9.20 -5.68
N LYS A 16 -10.33 -8.85 -4.73
CA LYS A 16 -10.69 -8.73 -3.31
C LYS A 16 -11.41 -7.42 -2.97
N HIS A 17 -11.00 -6.33 -3.62
CA HIS A 17 -11.39 -4.96 -3.23
C HIS A 17 -12.04 -4.16 -4.36
N GLY A 18 -12.11 -4.70 -5.58
CA GLY A 18 -12.72 -4.04 -6.74
C GLY A 18 -11.87 -2.90 -7.32
N LEU A 19 -10.62 -2.73 -6.89
CA LEU A 19 -9.79 -1.57 -7.22
C LEU A 19 -8.37 -1.99 -7.61
N ALA A 20 -7.81 -1.34 -8.62
CA ALA A 20 -6.41 -1.53 -9.02
C ALA A 20 -5.49 -0.62 -8.17
N PHE A 21 -4.24 -1.03 -7.96
CA PHE A 21 -3.26 -0.24 -7.21
C PHE A 21 -2.94 1.09 -7.88
N LYS A 22 -3.03 1.16 -9.21
CA LYS A 22 -2.86 2.42 -9.97
C LYS A 22 -3.87 3.48 -9.56
N ASP A 23 -5.06 3.07 -9.11
CA ASP A 23 -6.15 3.94 -8.70
C ASP A 23 -6.09 4.15 -7.18
N ALA A 24 -5.82 3.09 -6.42
CA ALA A 24 -5.67 3.18 -4.97
C ALA A 24 -4.55 4.14 -4.53
N LYS A 25 -3.48 4.32 -5.33
CA LYS A 25 -2.37 5.23 -4.99
C LYS A 25 -2.79 6.69 -4.80
N PHE A 26 -3.94 7.10 -5.35
CA PHE A 26 -4.40 8.49 -5.22
C PHE A 26 -4.76 8.85 -3.77
N VAL A 27 -5.03 7.85 -2.92
CA VAL A 27 -5.26 8.07 -1.48
C VAL A 27 -4.08 8.76 -0.80
N PHE A 28 -2.84 8.51 -1.27
CA PHE A 28 -1.64 9.14 -0.72
C PHE A 28 -1.49 10.62 -1.11
N ALA A 29 -2.22 11.07 -2.12
CA ALA A 29 -2.24 12.46 -2.57
C ALA A 29 -3.51 13.20 -2.12
N ASP A 30 -4.46 12.52 -1.47
CA ASP A 30 -5.70 13.11 -1.01
C ASP A 30 -5.46 13.98 0.25
N PRO A 31 -5.67 15.32 0.18
CA PRO A 31 -5.51 16.21 1.32
C PRO A 31 -6.48 15.94 2.47
N PHE A 32 -7.57 15.21 2.21
CA PHE A 32 -8.58 14.84 3.20
C PHE A 32 -8.41 13.40 3.69
N SER A 33 -7.33 12.71 3.30
CA SER A 33 -7.06 11.37 3.79
C SER A 33 -6.85 11.39 5.32
N VAL A 34 -7.64 10.56 6.02
CA VAL A 34 -7.50 10.38 7.47
C VAL A 34 -6.75 9.07 7.71
N SER A 35 -5.55 9.18 8.26
CA SER A 35 -4.77 8.03 8.69
C SER A 35 -5.02 7.78 10.18
N ARG A 36 -5.42 6.56 10.54
CA ARG A 36 -5.55 6.13 11.93
C ARG A 36 -4.49 5.08 12.22
N ASP A 37 -3.64 5.35 13.21
CA ASP A 37 -2.75 4.34 13.75
C ASP A 37 -3.58 3.32 14.54
N ASP A 38 -3.63 2.09 14.04
CA ASP A 38 -4.19 0.97 14.81
C ASP A 38 -3.06 0.39 15.67
N LEU A 39 -2.99 0.83 16.93
CA LEU A 39 -1.97 0.41 17.91
C LEU A 39 -2.18 -1.03 18.42
N THR A 40 -2.90 -1.87 17.69
CA THR A 40 -3.07 -3.29 18.05
C THR A 40 -1.76 -4.02 17.78
N SER A 41 -1.00 -4.20 18.86
CA SER A 41 0.29 -4.85 18.90
C SER A 41 0.21 -6.33 18.47
N ALA A 42 0.51 -6.64 17.21
CA ALA A 42 0.91 -8.00 16.79
C ALA A 42 1.66 -8.08 15.45
N GLU A 43 1.44 -7.17 14.50
CA GLU A 43 2.09 -7.27 13.19
C GLU A 43 3.39 -6.45 13.13
N ARG A 44 4.52 -7.13 13.37
CA ARG A 44 5.86 -6.58 13.09
C ARG A 44 6.04 -6.40 11.58
N ARG A 45 5.60 -5.26 11.04
CA ARG A 45 5.93 -4.84 9.65
C ARG A 45 7.40 -4.44 9.60
N ARG A 46 8.26 -5.34 9.10
CA ARG A 46 9.64 -5.02 8.76
C ARG A 46 9.66 -4.17 7.49
N TYR A 47 10.05 -2.91 7.62
CA TYR A 47 10.51 -2.10 6.49
C TYR A 47 11.98 -2.44 6.24
N GLU A 48 12.25 -3.36 5.34
CA GLU A 48 13.59 -3.51 4.78
C GLU A 48 13.76 -2.41 3.72
N ALA A 49 14.06 -1.19 4.18
CA ALA A 49 14.67 -0.21 3.33
C ALA A 49 16.05 -0.76 2.96
N GLY A 50 16.16 -1.37 1.79
CA GLY A 50 17.41 -1.92 1.28
C GLY A 50 18.47 -0.82 1.26
N THR A 51 19.37 -0.83 2.23
CA THR A 51 20.66 -0.16 2.12
C THR A 51 21.50 -0.99 1.18
N TRP A 52 21.39 -0.66 -0.11
CA TRP A 52 22.34 -1.08 -1.13
C TRP A 52 23.68 -0.38 -0.83
N PHE A 53 24.62 -1.13 -0.24
CA PHE A 53 26.05 -0.88 -0.36
C PHE A 53 26.66 -1.96 -1.24
#